data_AF-A0A432Q114-F1
#
_entry.id   AF-A0A432Q114-F1
#
_cell.length_a   1.000
_cell.length_b   1.000
_cell.length_c   1.000
_cell.angle_alpha   90.00
_cell.angle_beta   90.00
_cell.angle_gamma   90.00
#
_symmetry.space_group_name_H-M   'P 1'
#
loop_
_entity.id
_entity.type
_entity.pdbx_description
1 polymer ?
#
loop_
_entity_poly.entity_id
_entity_poly.type
_entity_poly.pdbx_seq_one_letter_code
_entity_poly.pdbx_strand_id
1 'polypeptide(L)'
;MHVLLIGLGNMGRKYLKKIKELGLKPVLCDIDPEKANVCNECPFYCHIGDVKEDVQKVIIAVDPKDHVKLAREFLEKGIPVLLEKPPALTSKEFEEISGDPNLEISEIELYSEAVKNFPANVEPEEIIIERLNRGSGYINPLWDLAWHDLYILQYLFGEVEAEEVNKKEGVWELKGKVRNAPFTLRVAWKYPKDQRRIWRIKTNNGDILMDFVKEELVYGNYTRYRLYGDKLGEMVSDFLKGVRREGSTKRALNNLKILESLKV
;
A
#
# COMPACT_ATOMS: atom_id res chain seq x y z
N MET A 1 -1.07 -25.13 -1.44
CA MET A 1 -0.44 -23.95 -0.83
C MET A 1 -1.29 -23.51 0.34
N HIS A 2 -0.73 -23.50 1.55
CA HIS A 2 -1.44 -23.06 2.74
C HIS A 2 -1.08 -21.61 3.06
N VAL A 3 -2.09 -20.75 2.99
CA VAL A 3 -1.95 -19.31 3.26
C VAL A 3 -2.61 -19.04 4.60
N LEU A 4 -1.88 -18.42 5.52
CA LEU A 4 -2.44 -17.88 6.75
C LEU A 4 -2.80 -16.41 6.54
N LEU A 5 -4.05 -16.04 6.85
CA LEU A 5 -4.51 -14.66 6.86
C LEU A 5 -4.79 -14.24 8.30
N ILE A 6 -4.03 -13.27 8.79
CA ILE A 6 -4.11 -12.76 10.17
C ILE A 6 -4.77 -11.39 10.16
N GLY A 7 -5.89 -11.26 10.87
CA GLY A 7 -6.75 -10.07 10.90
C GLY A 7 -7.84 -10.11 9.81
N LEU A 8 -9.09 -10.03 10.24
CA LEU A 8 -10.33 -10.07 9.45
C LEU A 8 -11.17 -8.79 9.65
N GLY A 9 -10.46 -7.67 9.82
CA GLY A 9 -10.98 -6.31 9.68
C GLY A 9 -11.33 -5.98 8.22
N ASN A 10 -11.45 -4.68 7.92
CA ASN A 10 -11.87 -4.23 6.58
C ASN A 10 -10.92 -4.69 5.47
N MET A 11 -9.60 -4.57 5.66
CA MET A 11 -8.63 -5.04 4.66
C MET A 11 -8.50 -6.56 4.66
N GLY A 12 -8.45 -7.20 5.83
CA GLY A 12 -8.44 -8.66 5.94
C GLY A 12 -9.56 -9.35 5.16
N ARG A 13 -10.79 -8.85 5.24
CA ARG A 13 -11.93 -9.38 4.46
C ARG A 13 -11.75 -9.21 2.95
N LYS A 14 -11.10 -8.14 2.50
CA LYS A 14 -10.78 -7.95 1.07
C LYS A 14 -9.71 -8.96 0.63
N TYR A 15 -8.68 -9.18 1.43
CA TYR A 15 -7.71 -10.26 1.18
C TYR A 15 -8.38 -11.62 1.09
N LEU A 16 -9.20 -11.99 2.07
CA LEU A 16 -9.94 -13.24 2.07
C LEU A 16 -10.75 -13.42 0.78
N LYS A 17 -11.48 -12.38 0.36
CA LYS A 17 -12.23 -12.40 -0.90
C LYS A 17 -11.32 -12.72 -2.09
N LYS A 18 -10.16 -12.06 -2.20
CA LYS A 18 -9.22 -12.27 -3.30
C LYS A 18 -8.57 -13.66 -3.27
N ILE A 19 -8.20 -14.16 -2.09
CA ILE A 19 -7.68 -15.52 -1.92
C ILE A 19 -8.73 -16.55 -2.39
N LYS A 20 -10.00 -16.38 -2.01
CA LYS A 20 -11.10 -17.27 -2.43
C LYS A 20 -11.38 -17.18 -3.94
N GLU A 21 -11.32 -16.00 -4.54
CA GLU A 21 -11.47 -15.82 -5.98
C GLU A 21 -10.35 -16.54 -6.77
N LEU A 22 -9.18 -16.75 -6.17
CA LEU A 22 -8.11 -17.58 -6.73
C LEU A 22 -8.31 -19.10 -6.50
N GLY A 23 -9.46 -19.51 -5.94
CA GLY A 23 -9.78 -20.91 -5.65
C GLY A 23 -9.04 -21.49 -4.44
N LEU A 24 -8.44 -20.64 -3.60
CA LEU A 24 -7.70 -21.06 -2.42
C LEU A 24 -8.55 -20.96 -1.15
N LYS A 25 -8.24 -21.82 -0.19
CA LYS A 25 -8.87 -21.87 1.13
C LYS A 25 -7.83 -21.55 2.21
N PRO A 26 -7.79 -20.31 2.72
CA PRO A 26 -6.80 -19.91 3.71
C PRO A 26 -7.13 -20.47 5.10
N VAL A 27 -6.11 -20.53 5.95
CA VAL A 27 -6.27 -20.59 7.41
C VAL A 27 -6.48 -19.16 7.90
N LEU A 28 -7.43 -18.97 8.80
CA LEU A 28 -7.80 -17.65 9.31
C LEU A 28 -7.38 -17.51 10.77
N CYS A 29 -6.85 -16.35 11.12
CA CYS A 29 -6.57 -16.00 12.50
C CYS A 29 -7.10 -14.60 12.82
N ASP A 30 -7.94 -14.47 13.84
CA ASP A 30 -8.38 -13.17 14.36
C ASP A 30 -8.72 -13.33 15.85
N ILE A 31 -8.39 -12.32 16.65
CA ILE A 31 -8.67 -12.32 18.10
C ILE A 31 -10.17 -12.34 18.40
N ASP A 32 -11.01 -11.86 17.47
CA ASP A 32 -12.46 -11.83 17.60
C ASP A 32 -13.07 -13.17 17.10
N PRO A 33 -13.58 -14.03 17.99
CA PRO A 33 -14.14 -15.33 17.60
C PRO A 33 -15.34 -15.23 16.68
N GLU A 34 -16.09 -14.11 16.69
CA GLU A 34 -17.23 -13.90 15.78
C GLU A 34 -16.79 -13.83 14.31
N LYS A 35 -15.50 -13.57 14.05
CA LYS A 35 -14.93 -13.55 12.70
C LYS A 35 -14.82 -14.93 12.07
N ALA A 36 -14.96 -16.01 12.83
CA ALA A 36 -15.07 -17.37 12.28
C ALA A 36 -16.20 -17.46 11.24
N ASN A 37 -17.30 -16.73 11.47
CA ASN A 37 -18.48 -16.73 10.60
C ASN A 37 -18.24 -16.07 9.22
N VAL A 38 -17.09 -15.44 9.00
CA VAL A 38 -16.75 -14.82 7.71
C VAL A 38 -16.44 -15.89 6.65
N CYS A 39 -15.96 -17.07 7.06
CA CYS A 39 -15.71 -18.22 6.20
C CYS A 39 -15.86 -19.51 7.00
N ASN A 40 -17.08 -20.03 7.07
CA ASN A 40 -17.38 -21.25 7.85
C ASN A 40 -16.62 -22.48 7.38
N GLU A 41 -16.24 -22.50 6.10
CA GLU A 41 -15.44 -23.58 5.55
C GLU A 41 -13.98 -23.49 5.97
N CYS A 42 -13.43 -22.29 6.20
CA CYS A 42 -12.01 -22.07 6.48
C CYS A 42 -11.64 -22.50 7.92
N PRO A 43 -10.47 -23.14 8.16
CA PRO A 43 -9.94 -23.26 9.51
C PRO A 43 -9.78 -21.89 10.15
N PHE A 44 -10.14 -21.77 11.44
CA PHE A 44 -10.13 -20.51 12.17
C PHE A 44 -9.51 -20.70 13.55
N TYR A 45 -8.64 -19.76 13.93
CA TYR A 45 -7.95 -19.73 15.21
C TYR A 45 -8.02 -18.33 15.84
N CYS A 46 -8.18 -18.27 17.16
CA CYS A 46 -8.12 -16.99 17.89
C CYS A 46 -6.69 -16.55 18.20
N HIS A 47 -5.76 -17.51 18.24
CA HIS A 47 -4.37 -17.29 18.57
C HIS A 47 -3.47 -17.95 17.53
N ILE A 48 -2.42 -17.24 17.14
CA ILE A 48 -1.47 -17.70 16.11
C ILE A 48 -0.75 -18.98 16.56
N GLY A 49 -0.44 -19.10 17.85
CA GLY A 49 0.20 -20.28 18.42
C GLY A 49 -0.64 -21.56 18.34
N ASP A 50 -1.95 -21.44 18.09
CA ASP A 50 -2.85 -22.60 17.97
C ASP A 50 -2.95 -23.12 16.53
N VAL A 51 -2.42 -22.38 15.55
CA VAL A 51 -2.45 -22.77 14.13
C VAL A 51 -1.69 -24.08 13.95
N LYS A 52 -2.39 -25.10 13.41
CA LYS A 52 -1.86 -26.47 13.30
C LYS A 52 -1.35 -26.81 11.90
N GLU A 53 -1.78 -26.02 10.92
CA GLU A 53 -1.44 -26.21 9.52
C GLU A 53 0.01 -25.78 9.25
N ASP A 54 0.66 -26.50 8.34
CA ASP A 54 1.95 -26.10 7.81
C ASP A 54 1.78 -24.92 6.85
N VAL A 55 1.98 -23.71 7.38
CA VAL A 55 1.76 -22.43 6.67
C VAL A 55 2.95 -22.10 5.79
N GLN A 56 2.69 -21.86 4.50
CA GLN A 56 3.72 -21.55 3.51
C GLN A 56 3.86 -20.06 3.22
N LYS A 57 2.80 -19.27 3.43
CA LYS A 57 2.78 -17.82 3.24
C LYS A 57 1.81 -17.17 4.22
N VAL A 58 2.13 -15.95 4.64
CA VAL A 58 1.31 -15.20 5.61
C VAL A 58 0.93 -13.85 5.05
N ILE A 59 -0.33 -13.47 5.23
CA ILE A 59 -0.81 -12.11 4.99
C ILE A 59 -1.25 -11.55 6.34
N ILE A 60 -0.69 -10.40 6.73
CA ILE A 60 -0.96 -9.76 8.02
C ILE A 60 -1.69 -8.44 7.78
N ALA A 61 -2.94 -8.35 8.25
CA ALA A 61 -3.84 -7.21 8.09
C ALA A 61 -4.50 -6.82 9.42
N VAL A 62 -3.69 -6.75 10.48
CA VAL A 62 -4.10 -6.30 11.84
C VAL A 62 -3.76 -4.82 12.07
N ASP A 63 -3.91 -4.33 13.30
CA ASP A 63 -3.46 -2.98 13.70
C ASP A 63 -1.93 -2.84 13.52
N PRO A 64 -1.43 -1.73 12.93
CA PRO A 64 0.00 -1.49 12.73
C PRO A 64 0.88 -1.67 13.97
N LYS A 65 0.36 -1.45 15.18
CA LYS A 65 1.10 -1.66 16.44
C LYS A 65 1.56 -3.11 16.67
N ASP A 66 0.89 -4.07 16.03
CA ASP A 66 1.16 -5.50 16.19
C ASP A 66 1.92 -6.07 14.98
N HIS A 67 2.10 -5.29 13.92
CA HIS A 67 2.67 -5.75 12.64
C HIS A 67 4.07 -6.34 12.79
N VAL A 68 5.00 -5.60 13.39
CA VAL A 68 6.41 -6.01 13.49
C VAL A 68 6.55 -7.26 14.34
N LYS A 69 5.89 -7.29 15.50
CA LYS A 69 5.87 -8.46 16.39
C LYS A 69 5.37 -9.70 15.65
N LEU A 70 4.21 -9.61 14.99
CA LEU A 70 3.60 -10.76 14.32
C LEU A 70 4.39 -11.20 13.10
N ALA A 71 4.88 -10.26 12.28
CA ALA A 71 5.67 -10.59 11.09
C ALA A 71 6.95 -11.35 11.46
N ARG A 72 7.64 -10.92 12.53
CA ARG A 72 8.87 -11.57 13.02
C ARG A 72 8.70 -13.07 13.27
N GLU A 73 7.58 -13.49 13.87
CA GLU A 73 7.31 -14.90 14.20
C GLU A 73 7.33 -15.84 12.98
N PHE A 74 7.11 -15.30 11.78
CA PHE A 74 7.10 -16.03 10.51
C PHE A 74 8.38 -15.81 9.71
N LEU A 75 8.90 -14.58 9.69
CA LEU A 75 10.13 -14.23 8.99
C LEU A 75 11.33 -14.99 9.55
N GLU A 76 11.43 -15.15 10.88
CA GLU A 76 12.49 -15.95 11.53
C GLU A 76 12.48 -17.43 11.12
N LYS A 77 11.34 -17.92 10.62
CA LYS A 77 11.17 -19.29 10.10
C LYS A 77 11.35 -19.37 8.58
N GLY A 78 11.70 -18.25 7.93
CA GLY A 78 11.83 -18.16 6.48
C GLY A 78 10.49 -18.18 5.73
N ILE A 79 9.37 -17.91 6.41
CA ILE A 79 8.04 -17.92 5.80
C ILE A 79 7.75 -16.53 5.19
N PRO A 80 7.43 -16.43 3.89
CA PRO A 80 7.04 -15.17 3.25
C PRO A 80 5.85 -14.47 3.90
N VAL A 81 6.00 -13.17 4.14
CA VAL A 81 4.98 -12.30 4.75
C VAL A 81 4.63 -11.15 3.80
N LEU A 82 3.34 -10.99 3.50
CA LEU A 82 2.78 -9.76 2.95
C LEU A 82 2.13 -8.96 4.09
N LEU A 83 2.71 -7.81 4.40
CA LEU A 83 2.31 -6.96 5.51
C LEU A 83 1.50 -5.76 5.01
N GLU A 84 0.35 -5.50 5.62
CA GLU A 84 -0.44 -4.31 5.32
C GLU A 84 0.30 -3.01 5.66
N LYS A 85 -0.13 -1.91 5.03
CA LYS A 85 0.43 -0.58 5.29
C LYS A 85 -0.40 0.16 6.36
N PRO A 86 0.21 1.05 7.16
CA PRO A 86 1.65 1.18 7.37
C PRO A 86 2.20 -0.07 8.11
N PRO A 87 3.43 -0.52 7.83
CA PRO A 87 3.96 -1.78 8.37
C PRO A 87 4.48 -1.68 9.81
N ALA A 88 4.52 -0.47 10.37
CA ALA A 88 4.87 -0.18 11.76
C ALA A 88 4.39 1.24 12.10
N LEU A 89 4.48 1.61 13.38
CA LEU A 89 4.21 2.98 13.83
C LEU A 89 5.46 3.85 13.85
N THR A 90 6.66 3.25 13.82
CA THR A 90 7.92 4.01 13.73
C THR A 90 8.91 3.39 12.76
N SER A 91 9.81 4.19 12.18
CA SER A 91 10.86 3.67 11.31
C SER A 91 11.79 2.73 12.08
N LYS A 92 12.09 3.05 13.34
CA LYS A 92 12.97 2.27 14.21
C LYS A 92 12.42 0.87 14.47
N GLU A 93 11.12 0.77 14.76
CA GLU A 93 10.46 -0.53 14.96
C GLU A 93 10.47 -1.35 13.66
N PHE A 94 10.20 -0.71 12.52
CA PHE A 94 10.20 -1.39 11.23
C PHE A 94 11.60 -1.87 10.80
N GLU A 95 12.67 -1.15 11.17
CA GLU A 95 14.05 -1.54 10.89
C GLU A 95 14.36 -2.96 11.39
N GLU A 96 13.71 -3.41 12.47
CA GLU A 96 13.88 -4.75 13.05
C GLU A 96 13.50 -5.90 12.10
N ILE A 97 12.64 -5.66 11.10
CA ILE A 97 12.21 -6.67 10.12
C ILE A 97 12.44 -6.27 8.67
N SER A 98 12.74 -4.99 8.39
CA SER A 98 12.80 -4.44 7.03
C SER A 98 13.86 -5.07 6.12
N GLY A 99 14.91 -5.65 6.71
CA GLY A 99 16.01 -6.31 6.01
C GLY A 99 15.72 -7.76 5.61
N ASP A 100 14.58 -8.34 6.03
CA ASP A 100 14.26 -9.72 5.73
C ASP A 100 13.84 -9.90 4.25
N PRO A 101 14.49 -10.80 3.49
CA PRO A 101 14.19 -11.00 2.07
C PRO A 101 12.82 -11.63 1.81
N ASN A 102 12.12 -12.13 2.83
CA ASN A 102 10.79 -12.74 2.76
C ASN A 102 9.65 -11.76 3.08
N LEU A 103 9.95 -10.52 3.47
CA LEU A 103 8.96 -9.48 3.78
C LEU A 103 8.58 -8.66 2.54
N GLU A 104 7.28 -8.48 2.31
CA GLU A 104 6.70 -7.57 1.31
C GLU A 104 5.69 -6.63 1.97
N ILE A 105 5.60 -5.40 1.47
CA ILE A 105 4.63 -4.41 1.95
C ILE A 105 3.52 -4.23 0.92
N SER A 106 2.29 -4.10 1.40
CA SER A 106 1.08 -3.87 0.59
C SER A 106 1.13 -2.54 -0.17
N GLU A 107 1.67 -2.57 -1.39
CA GLU A 107 1.77 -1.42 -2.31
C GLU A 107 0.80 -1.56 -3.49
N ILE A 108 -0.48 -1.69 -3.16
CA ILE A 108 -1.57 -1.96 -4.13
C ILE A 108 -1.59 -1.00 -5.33
N GLU A 109 -1.25 0.28 -5.19
CA GLU A 109 -1.32 1.25 -6.28
C GLU A 109 -0.21 1.06 -7.33
N LEU A 110 0.84 0.29 -7.03
CA LEU A 110 1.81 -0.15 -8.05
C LEU A 110 1.23 -1.16 -9.04
N TYR A 111 0.02 -1.65 -8.77
CA TYR A 111 -0.76 -2.44 -9.72
C TYR A 111 -1.71 -1.59 -10.55
N SER A 112 -1.85 -0.28 -10.30
CA SER A 112 -2.71 0.58 -11.11
C SER A 112 -2.26 0.63 -12.57
N GLU A 113 -3.21 0.83 -13.47
CA GLU A 113 -2.91 0.95 -14.91
C GLU A 113 -1.90 2.08 -15.17
N ALA A 114 -2.06 3.19 -14.46
CA ALA A 114 -1.23 4.36 -14.63
C ALA A 114 0.21 4.14 -14.19
N VAL A 115 0.44 3.38 -13.11
CA VAL A 115 1.80 3.08 -12.65
C VAL A 115 2.45 1.99 -13.50
N LYS A 116 1.71 0.93 -13.85
CA LYS A 116 2.24 -0.18 -14.66
C LYS A 116 2.71 0.24 -16.05
N ASN A 117 2.05 1.24 -16.62
CA ASN A 117 2.31 1.69 -17.99
C ASN A 117 2.88 3.10 -18.04
N PHE A 118 3.40 3.56 -16.90
CA PHE A 118 4.07 4.85 -16.82
C PHE A 118 5.22 4.90 -17.85
N PRO A 119 5.35 5.98 -18.64
CA PRO A 119 6.37 6.04 -19.68
C PRO A 119 7.78 5.99 -19.07
N ALA A 120 8.70 5.32 -19.77
CA ALA A 120 10.10 5.27 -19.37
C ALA A 120 10.78 6.63 -19.59
N ASN A 121 11.83 6.90 -18.80
CA ASN A 121 12.69 8.09 -18.95
C ASN A 121 11.95 9.44 -18.87
N VAL A 122 10.87 9.50 -18.07
CA VAL A 122 10.20 10.77 -17.77
C VAL A 122 11.05 11.58 -16.81
N GLU A 123 11.40 12.78 -17.23
CA GLU A 123 11.99 13.82 -16.38
C GLU A 123 10.90 14.85 -16.03
N PRO A 124 10.35 14.82 -14.80
CA PRO A 124 9.30 15.74 -14.40
C PRO A 124 9.84 17.16 -14.22
N GLU A 125 9.06 18.17 -14.59
CA GLU A 125 9.32 19.58 -14.26
C GLU A 125 8.53 20.00 -13.02
N GLU A 126 7.32 19.47 -12.84
CA GLU A 126 6.44 19.72 -11.70
C GLU A 126 5.47 18.54 -11.55
N ILE A 127 5.18 18.15 -10.30
CA ILE A 127 4.22 17.09 -10.00
C ILE A 127 3.13 17.63 -9.05
N ILE A 128 1.87 17.53 -9.45
CA ILE A 128 0.72 17.87 -8.62
C ILE A 128 -0.11 16.62 -8.36
N ILE A 129 -0.26 16.26 -7.09
CA ILE A 129 -0.96 15.06 -6.65
C ILE A 129 -2.14 15.46 -5.78
N GLU A 130 -3.31 14.90 -6.07
CA GLU A 130 -4.52 15.05 -5.27
C GLU A 130 -5.07 13.68 -4.88
N ARG A 131 -5.03 13.34 -3.58
CA ARG A 131 -5.73 12.18 -2.99
C ARG A 131 -6.74 12.66 -1.96
N LEU A 132 -7.87 13.15 -2.46
CA LEU A 132 -8.93 13.77 -1.69
C LEU A 132 -10.11 12.79 -1.59
N ASN A 133 -10.30 12.19 -0.43
CA ASN A 133 -11.29 11.13 -0.22
C ASN A 133 -12.52 11.64 0.56
N ARG A 134 -13.71 11.11 0.23
CA ARG A 134 -14.94 11.35 0.99
C ARG A 134 -14.99 10.59 2.33
N GLY A 135 -14.30 9.45 2.41
CA GLY A 135 -14.18 8.67 3.64
C GLY A 135 -13.16 9.23 4.63
N SER A 136 -13.14 8.66 5.83
CA SER A 136 -12.07 8.82 6.81
C SER A 136 -11.21 7.56 6.92
N GLY A 137 -10.01 7.72 7.47
CA GLY A 137 -9.08 6.63 7.76
C GLY A 137 -8.93 6.41 9.26
N TYR A 138 -7.73 6.00 9.66
CA TYR A 138 -7.39 5.56 11.00
C TYR A 138 -6.49 6.55 11.74
N ILE A 139 -5.29 6.84 11.22
CA ILE A 139 -4.28 7.69 11.88
C ILE A 139 -4.50 9.15 11.50
N ASN A 140 -4.14 9.52 10.26
CA ASN A 140 -4.41 10.82 9.68
C ASN A 140 -4.27 10.73 8.13
N PRO A 141 -4.72 11.74 7.37
CA PRO A 141 -4.62 11.71 5.91
C PRO A 141 -3.22 11.48 5.34
N LEU A 142 -2.14 11.91 6.00
CA LEU A 142 -0.78 11.65 5.50
C LEU A 142 -0.44 10.17 5.61
N TRP A 143 -0.62 9.59 6.80
CA TRP A 143 -0.33 8.17 7.05
C TRP A 143 -1.24 7.22 6.27
N ASP A 144 -2.51 7.56 6.12
CA ASP A 144 -3.46 6.66 5.48
C ASP A 144 -3.54 6.84 3.97
N LEU A 145 -3.36 8.07 3.47
CA LEU A 145 -3.53 8.42 2.06
C LEU A 145 -2.20 8.77 1.39
N ALA A 146 -1.45 9.74 1.91
CA ALA A 146 -0.19 10.19 1.29
C ALA A 146 0.83 9.04 1.17
N TRP A 147 0.79 8.07 2.09
CA TRP A 147 1.58 6.83 2.02
C TRP A 147 1.58 6.19 0.63
N HIS A 148 0.41 6.12 -0.01
CA HIS A 148 0.25 5.54 -1.34
C HIS A 148 1.05 6.32 -2.37
N ASP A 149 0.93 7.64 -2.34
CA ASP A 149 1.56 8.49 -3.33
C ASP A 149 3.08 8.61 -3.08
N LEU A 150 3.52 8.57 -1.82
CA LEU A 150 4.94 8.58 -1.46
C LEU A 150 5.67 7.33 -1.98
N TYR A 151 5.10 6.13 -1.88
CA TYR A 151 5.77 4.97 -2.48
C TYR A 151 5.71 4.97 -4.01
N ILE A 152 4.68 5.56 -4.64
CA ILE A 152 4.63 5.71 -6.11
C ILE A 152 5.70 6.70 -6.56
N LEU A 153 5.85 7.82 -5.85
CA LEU A 153 6.91 8.81 -6.11
C LEU A 153 8.26 8.10 -6.05
N GLN A 154 8.47 7.28 -5.02
CA GLN A 154 9.71 6.53 -4.89
C GLN A 154 9.91 5.48 -5.99
N TYR A 155 8.86 4.78 -6.36
CA TYR A 155 8.90 3.74 -7.39
C TYR A 155 9.22 4.31 -8.78
N LEU A 156 8.63 5.45 -9.14
CA LEU A 156 8.80 6.06 -10.45
C LEU A 156 10.04 6.95 -10.53
N PHE A 157 10.34 7.70 -9.46
CA PHE A 157 11.34 8.77 -9.49
C PHE A 157 12.52 8.57 -8.53
N GLY A 158 12.47 7.62 -7.60
CA GLY A 158 13.60 7.31 -6.71
C GLY A 158 13.49 7.98 -5.34
N GLU A 159 14.51 8.72 -4.90
CA GLU A 159 14.47 9.33 -3.57
C GLU A 159 13.46 10.49 -3.51
N VAL A 160 12.73 10.57 -2.38
CA VAL A 160 11.73 11.61 -2.11
C VAL A 160 12.23 12.44 -0.95
N GLU A 161 12.36 13.73 -1.18
CA GLU A 161 12.70 14.72 -0.15
C GLU A 161 11.44 15.48 0.22
N ALA A 162 11.01 15.38 1.47
CA ALA A 162 9.89 16.15 1.99
C ALA A 162 10.41 17.45 2.63
N GLU A 163 9.84 18.60 2.23
CA GLU A 163 10.34 19.92 2.64
C GLU A 163 9.39 20.61 3.60
N GLU A 164 8.10 20.69 3.26
CA GLU A 164 7.11 21.38 4.07
C GLU A 164 5.77 20.65 4.09
N VAL A 165 5.10 20.70 5.24
CA VAL A 165 3.71 20.26 5.38
C VAL A 165 2.88 21.38 5.99
N ASN A 166 1.74 21.65 5.36
CA ASN A 166 0.77 22.63 5.80
C ASN A 166 -0.61 21.99 5.87
N LYS A 167 -1.45 22.47 6.79
CA LYS A 167 -2.85 22.03 6.90
C LYS A 167 -3.78 23.23 6.85
N LYS A 168 -4.69 23.24 5.88
CA LYS A 168 -5.73 24.27 5.75
C LYS A 168 -7.07 23.63 5.42
N GLU A 169 -8.10 23.98 6.19
CA GLU A 169 -9.50 23.55 5.94
C GLU A 169 -9.65 22.02 5.78
N GLY A 170 -8.91 21.25 6.57
CA GLY A 170 -8.95 19.77 6.55
C GLY A 170 -8.16 19.12 5.40
N VAL A 171 -7.54 19.92 4.53
CA VAL A 171 -6.61 19.44 3.50
C VAL A 171 -5.19 19.59 4.01
N TRP A 172 -4.43 18.50 3.97
CA TRP A 172 -3.00 18.49 4.18
C TRP A 172 -2.31 18.65 2.84
N GLU A 173 -1.32 19.53 2.78
CA GLU A 173 -0.48 19.76 1.62
C GLU A 173 0.97 19.50 2.02
N LEU A 174 1.54 18.44 1.45
CA LEU A 174 2.94 18.08 1.57
C LEU A 174 3.66 18.52 0.29
N LYS A 175 4.73 19.30 0.43
CA LYS A 175 5.61 19.65 -0.68
C LYS A 175 7.00 19.10 -0.46
N GLY A 176 7.68 18.90 -1.58
CA GLY A 176 9.01 18.35 -1.59
C GLY A 176 9.56 18.21 -2.99
N LYS A 177 10.59 17.37 -3.15
CA LYS A 177 11.28 17.15 -4.42
C LYS A 177 11.51 15.67 -4.72
N VAL A 178 11.57 15.37 -6.01
CA VAL A 178 12.10 14.11 -6.57
C VAL A 178 13.00 14.44 -7.76
N ARG A 179 14.22 13.91 -7.83
CA ARG A 179 15.19 14.18 -8.92
C ARG A 179 15.35 15.66 -9.32
N ASN A 180 15.15 16.62 -8.40
CA ASN A 180 15.09 18.08 -8.60
C ASN A 180 13.75 18.69 -9.02
N ALA A 181 12.73 17.90 -9.34
CA ALA A 181 11.39 18.39 -9.66
C ALA A 181 10.57 18.62 -8.37
N PRO A 182 9.96 19.80 -8.17
CA PRO A 182 9.04 20.02 -7.07
C PRO A 182 7.77 19.16 -7.23
N PHE A 183 7.29 18.63 -6.12
CA PHE A 183 5.96 18.05 -6.03
C PHE A 183 5.10 18.75 -4.98
N THR A 184 3.79 18.76 -5.22
CA THR A 184 2.77 19.14 -4.25
C THR A 184 1.76 18.01 -4.11
N LEU A 185 1.66 17.42 -2.92
CA LEU A 185 0.76 16.34 -2.57
C LEU A 185 -0.33 16.82 -1.62
N ARG A 186 -1.56 16.86 -2.12
CA ARG A 186 -2.74 17.27 -1.34
C ARG A 186 -3.57 16.07 -0.95
N VAL A 187 -3.74 15.85 0.35
CA VAL A 187 -4.52 14.73 0.89
C VAL A 187 -5.57 15.20 1.89
N ALA A 188 -6.75 14.59 1.83
CA ALA A 188 -7.84 14.93 2.73
C ALA A 188 -8.77 13.73 3.00
N TRP A 189 -9.30 13.69 4.21
CA TRP A 189 -10.50 12.92 4.54
C TRP A 189 -11.72 13.81 4.48
N LYS A 190 -12.90 13.17 4.37
CA LYS A 190 -14.20 13.86 4.40
C LYS A 190 -14.23 15.07 3.45
N TYR A 191 -13.54 14.97 2.31
CA TYR A 191 -13.48 16.05 1.33
C TYR A 191 -14.90 16.34 0.82
N PRO A 192 -15.37 17.60 0.83
CA PRO A 192 -16.79 17.91 0.60
C PRO A 192 -17.22 17.76 -0.87
N LYS A 193 -16.27 17.68 -1.80
CA LYS A 193 -16.52 17.51 -3.24
C LYS A 193 -16.27 16.06 -3.66
N ASP A 194 -16.36 15.82 -4.97
CA ASP A 194 -16.04 14.52 -5.55
C ASP A 194 -14.64 14.04 -5.17
N GLN A 195 -14.54 12.72 -4.98
CA GLN A 195 -13.27 12.08 -4.70
C GLN A 195 -12.30 12.30 -5.87
N ARG A 196 -11.05 12.63 -5.54
CA ARG A 196 -9.97 12.76 -6.52
C ARG A 196 -8.80 11.88 -6.11
N ARG A 197 -8.26 11.14 -7.07
CA ARG A 197 -6.99 10.42 -6.97
C ARG A 197 -6.24 10.61 -8.27
N ILE A 198 -5.62 11.76 -8.40
CA ILE A 198 -5.07 12.23 -9.68
C ILE A 198 -3.64 12.70 -9.47
N TRP A 199 -2.77 12.32 -10.41
CA TRP A 199 -1.46 12.94 -10.58
C TRP A 199 -1.43 13.70 -11.90
N ARG A 200 -0.88 14.91 -11.87
CA ARG A 200 -0.55 15.71 -13.05
C ARG A 200 0.93 15.96 -13.01
N ILE A 201 1.65 15.50 -14.04
CA ILE A 201 3.10 15.62 -14.13
C ILE A 201 3.37 16.45 -15.37
N LYS A 202 3.95 17.63 -15.18
CA LYS A 202 4.46 18.44 -16.29
C LYS A 202 5.81 17.90 -16.73
N THR A 203 6.02 17.85 -18.03
CA THR A 203 7.28 17.44 -18.64
C THR A 203 7.55 18.29 -19.88
N ASN A 204 8.79 18.31 -20.33
CA ASN A 204 9.18 18.93 -21.59
C ASN A 204 8.57 18.27 -22.84
N ASN A 205 8.08 17.03 -22.73
CA ASN A 205 7.54 16.22 -23.82
C ASN A 205 6.01 16.03 -23.73
N GLY A 206 5.34 16.90 -22.96
CA GLY A 206 3.89 16.89 -22.75
C GLY A 206 3.48 16.40 -21.35
N ASP A 207 2.31 16.84 -20.91
CA ASP A 207 1.81 16.53 -19.57
C ASP A 207 1.31 15.08 -19.48
N ILE A 208 1.54 14.47 -18.34
CA ILE A 208 1.01 13.14 -17.98
C ILE A 208 -0.10 13.32 -16.95
N LEU A 209 -1.24 12.67 -17.20
CA LEU A 209 -2.34 12.55 -16.26
C LEU A 209 -2.50 11.10 -15.84
N MET A 210 -2.45 10.84 -14.54
CA MET A 210 -2.75 9.53 -13.96
C MET A 210 -4.03 9.66 -13.12
N ASP A 211 -5.13 9.03 -13.54
CA ASP A 211 -6.39 8.99 -12.79
C ASP A 211 -6.59 7.59 -12.19
N PHE A 212 -6.33 7.48 -10.88
CA PHE A 212 -6.44 6.22 -10.13
C PHE A 212 -7.87 5.87 -9.74
N VAL A 213 -8.85 6.76 -9.97
CA VAL A 213 -10.27 6.44 -9.81
C VAL A 213 -10.78 5.77 -11.08
N LYS A 214 -10.41 6.31 -12.24
CA LYS A 214 -10.78 5.75 -13.56
C LYS A 214 -9.85 4.63 -14.03
N GLU A 215 -8.73 4.43 -13.34
CA GLU A 215 -7.64 3.56 -13.79
C GLU A 215 -7.19 3.92 -15.21
N GLU A 216 -6.92 5.21 -15.42
CA GLU A 216 -6.60 5.84 -16.70
C GLU A 216 -5.21 6.49 -16.66
N LEU A 217 -4.46 6.36 -17.75
CA LEU A 217 -3.22 7.08 -18.03
C LEU A 217 -3.37 7.84 -19.34
N VAL A 218 -3.10 9.15 -19.32
CA VAL A 218 -3.02 9.98 -20.52
C VAL A 218 -1.62 10.57 -20.61
N TYR A 219 -1.01 10.49 -21.80
CA TYR A 219 0.28 11.11 -22.11
C TYR A 219 0.32 11.56 -23.57
N GLY A 220 0.31 12.87 -23.83
CA GLY A 220 0.17 13.39 -25.20
C GLY A 220 -1.11 12.89 -25.87
N ASN A 221 -1.00 12.25 -27.04
CA ASN A 221 -2.13 11.62 -27.76
C ASN A 221 -2.40 10.17 -27.32
N TYR A 222 -1.64 9.64 -26.37
CA TYR A 222 -1.80 8.28 -25.87
C TYR A 222 -2.74 8.27 -24.67
N THR A 223 -3.69 7.34 -24.66
CA THR A 223 -4.58 7.10 -23.52
C THR A 223 -4.76 5.61 -23.31
N ARG A 224 -4.68 5.17 -22.06
CA ARG A 224 -4.83 3.78 -21.66
C ARG A 224 -5.70 3.64 -20.43
N TYR A 225 -6.50 2.58 -20.42
CA TYR A 225 -7.44 2.25 -19.36
C TYR A 225 -7.22 0.82 -18.88
N ARG A 226 -7.50 0.57 -17.61
CA ARG A 226 -7.64 -0.81 -17.12
C ARG A 226 -8.88 -1.45 -17.74
N LEU A 227 -8.68 -2.54 -18.47
CA LEU A 227 -9.79 -3.28 -19.10
C LEU A 227 -10.35 -4.39 -18.21
N TYR A 228 -9.50 -5.04 -17.40
CA TYR A 228 -9.88 -6.18 -16.57
C TYR A 228 -9.05 -6.25 -15.29
N GLY A 229 -9.48 -7.15 -14.38
CA GLY A 229 -8.80 -7.40 -13.11
C GLY A 229 -8.95 -6.28 -12.09
N ASP A 230 -8.46 -6.53 -10.88
CA ASP A 230 -8.34 -5.52 -9.84
C ASP A 230 -6.96 -5.54 -9.19
N LYS A 231 -6.54 -4.36 -8.73
CA LYS A 231 -5.20 -4.13 -8.17
C LYS A 231 -4.88 -5.06 -6.99
N LEU A 232 -5.85 -5.32 -6.11
CA LEU A 232 -5.62 -6.16 -4.93
C LEU A 232 -5.49 -7.63 -5.34
N GLY A 233 -6.33 -8.09 -6.26
CA GLY A 233 -6.31 -9.46 -6.78
C GLY A 233 -4.99 -9.80 -7.45
N GLU A 234 -4.46 -8.88 -8.26
CA GLU A 234 -3.14 -9.03 -8.88
C GLU A 234 -2.02 -9.08 -7.84
N MET A 235 -2.03 -8.17 -6.85
CA MET A 235 -1.03 -8.16 -5.78
C MET A 235 -1.03 -9.44 -4.96
N VAL A 236 -2.21 -9.92 -4.58
CA VAL A 236 -2.36 -11.18 -3.85
C VAL A 236 -1.89 -12.36 -4.72
N SER A 237 -2.29 -12.40 -6.00
CA SER A 237 -1.82 -13.44 -6.93
C SER A 237 -0.30 -13.47 -7.04
N ASP A 238 0.35 -12.32 -7.21
CA ASP A 238 1.80 -12.22 -7.38
C ASP A 238 2.53 -12.67 -6.11
N PHE A 239 2.12 -12.14 -4.94
CA PHE A 239 2.66 -12.59 -3.65
C PHE A 239 2.52 -14.10 -3.49
N LEU A 240 1.34 -14.66 -3.78
CA LEU A 240 1.07 -16.09 -3.64
C LEU A 240 1.85 -16.95 -4.64
N LYS A 241 2.11 -16.45 -5.84
CA LYS A 241 2.99 -17.10 -6.84
C LYS A 241 4.48 -16.94 -6.55
N GLY A 242 4.85 -16.09 -5.58
CA GLY A 242 6.25 -15.80 -5.26
C GLY A 242 6.89 -14.78 -6.20
N VAL A 243 6.06 -14.04 -6.96
CA VAL A 243 6.51 -12.89 -7.73
C VAL A 243 6.71 -11.74 -6.74
N ARG A 244 7.97 -11.45 -6.43
CA ARG A 244 8.35 -10.43 -5.45
C ARG A 244 8.36 -9.05 -6.10
N ARG A 245 7.82 -8.05 -5.41
CA ARG A 245 8.07 -6.64 -5.76
C ARG A 245 9.23 -6.08 -4.97
N GLU A 246 10.39 -6.04 -5.60
CA GLU A 246 11.61 -5.56 -4.97
C GLU A 246 11.48 -4.10 -4.46
N GLY A 247 12.18 -3.85 -3.36
CA GLY A 247 12.28 -2.53 -2.74
C GLY A 247 11.06 -2.06 -1.96
N SER A 248 10.01 -2.86 -1.77
CA SER A 248 8.82 -2.44 -1.00
C SER A 248 9.18 -2.12 0.46
N THR A 249 10.07 -2.89 1.08
CA THR A 249 10.54 -2.62 2.46
C THR A 249 11.34 -1.33 2.52
N LYS A 250 12.24 -1.09 1.57
CA LYS A 250 13.00 0.17 1.46
C LYS A 250 12.07 1.38 1.31
N ARG A 251 11.10 1.31 0.39
CA ARG A 251 10.12 2.39 0.19
C ARG A 251 9.28 2.66 1.42
N ALA A 252 8.82 1.60 2.09
CA ALA A 252 8.05 1.72 3.32
C ALA A 252 8.88 2.32 4.48
N LEU A 253 10.14 1.93 4.62
CA LEU A 253 11.04 2.50 5.62
C LEU A 253 11.27 4.01 5.37
N ASN A 254 11.47 4.39 4.12
CA ASN A 254 11.58 5.79 3.72
C ASN A 254 10.29 6.56 3.99
N ASN A 255 9.11 5.97 3.70
CA ASN A 255 7.82 6.58 4.02
C ASN A 255 7.69 6.85 5.53
N LEU A 256 8.10 5.89 6.39
CA LEU A 256 8.08 6.10 7.85
C LEU A 256 8.99 7.28 8.23
N LYS A 257 10.23 7.31 7.74
CA LYS A 257 11.18 8.39 8.02
C LYS A 257 10.66 9.76 7.60
N ILE A 258 10.06 9.84 6.40
CA ILE A 258 9.43 11.07 5.90
C ILE A 258 8.28 11.48 6.83
N LEU A 259 7.37 10.57 7.16
CA LEU A 259 6.19 10.90 7.96
C LEU A 259 6.55 11.30 9.40
N GLU A 260 7.58 10.68 9.98
CA GLU A 260 8.12 11.04 11.29
C GLU A 260 8.82 12.41 11.27
N SER A 261 9.55 12.76 10.20
CA SER A 261 10.27 14.03 10.12
C SER A 261 9.33 15.23 10.02
N LEU A 262 8.11 15.03 9.54
CA LEU A 262 7.13 16.09 9.32
C LEU A 262 6.49 16.63 10.62
N LYS A 263 6.76 16.02 11.80
CA LYS A 263 6.29 16.46 13.13
C LYS A 263 4.80 16.86 13.16
N VAL A 264 3.96 16.00 12.61
CA VAL A 264 2.52 16.22 12.37
C VAL A 264 1.64 15.69 13.48
#